data_AF-A0A975LZX4-F1
#
_entry.id   AF-A0A975LZX4-F1
#
_cell.length_a   1.000
_cell.length_b   1.000
_cell.length_c   1.000
_cell.angle_alpha   90.00
_cell.angle_beta   90.00
_cell.angle_gamma   90.00
#
_symmetry.space_group_name_H-M   'P 1'
#
loop_
_entity.id
_entity.type
_entity.pdbx_description
1 polymer ?
#
loop_
_entity_poly.entity_id
_entity_poly.type
_entity_poly.pdbx_seq_one_letter_code
_entity_poly.pdbx_strand_id
1 'polypeptide(L)'
;MTIIFILNPLAQLESTLRSGMKDENTQPIRFSIRGKKWPFFAYRRQMKNYYHLPQSRKLYTQTHYKMLRQILMLVLIGLGIFVFIHEINHIANTLDNFNWTNFLTFYLIVIIFLLAYFLYLKGFTSTFRTFAFSLVPPLIYIIGITSFGFWIKFSIIAAIIFITFVLSVVELYHLYQRVVYVPLRYYDVEMQADVYANALFEPLVYNETYTLCAEFEIKTDEKTFNENFKSILVYANYFHFIIAAYTIDTQKVVLHVHFLYKNHKRIEKFKGFLESKFQRSIPVNVYSDYNKASYEKNFFHKDAYIVARAQYLANLLRDLEIKSKVIISLIVYFENDQQYQMFTETQPATKLSEVSIDGYVSAKIDMICPNNDFMIEKNLRETLLNLLIFQGKFVRLNVFY
;
A
#
# COMPACT_ATOMS: atom_id res chain seq x y z
N MET A 1 21.28 10.97 26.66
CA MET A 1 21.79 12.30 26.26
C MET A 1 22.46 12.18 24.91
N THR A 2 21.81 12.63 23.83
CA THR A 2 22.49 13.13 22.61
C THR A 2 21.48 13.94 21.82
N ILE A 3 21.65 15.26 21.91
CA ILE A 3 20.98 16.28 21.09
C ILE A 3 21.91 16.52 19.91
N ILE A 4 21.44 16.35 18.68
CA ILE A 4 21.99 17.05 17.50
C ILE A 4 20.79 17.52 16.66
N PHE A 5 20.47 18.80 16.81
CA PHE A 5 19.66 19.58 15.87
C PHE A 5 20.50 19.81 14.62
N ILE A 6 20.02 19.37 13.46
CA ILE A 6 20.47 19.92 12.18
C ILE A 6 19.54 21.12 11.92
N LEU A 7 20.03 22.32 12.20
CA LEU A 7 19.44 23.57 11.73
C LEU A 7 19.37 23.49 10.21
N ASN A 8 18.15 23.48 9.65
CA ASN A 8 17.90 23.64 8.23
C ASN A 8 18.27 25.08 7.84
N PRO A 9 19.40 25.33 7.15
CA PRO A 9 19.83 26.70 6.81
C PRO A 9 18.87 27.39 5.83
N LEU A 10 17.90 26.68 5.28
CA LEU A 10 16.86 27.22 4.41
C LEU A 10 15.61 27.69 5.17
N ALA A 11 15.44 27.35 6.46
CA ALA A 11 14.24 27.67 7.23
C ALA A 11 14.02 29.19 7.39
N GLN A 12 15.11 29.96 7.42
CA GLN A 12 15.05 31.42 7.54
C GLN A 12 14.73 32.10 6.20
N LEU A 13 15.16 31.49 5.09
CA LEU A 13 14.75 31.88 3.74
C LEU A 13 13.26 31.57 3.52
N GLU A 14 12.81 30.41 3.99
CA GLU A 14 11.43 29.93 3.90
C GLU A 14 10.46 30.77 4.75
N SER A 15 10.88 31.22 5.94
CA SER A 15 10.07 32.12 6.78
C SER A 15 9.94 33.53 6.20
N THR A 16 11.00 34.04 5.56
CA THR A 16 11.00 35.37 4.92
C THR A 16 10.16 35.36 3.63
N LEU A 17 10.14 34.24 2.91
CA LEU A 17 9.26 34.04 1.75
C LEU A 17 7.79 33.85 2.18
N ARG A 18 7.54 33.18 3.31
CA ARG A 18 6.19 32.99 3.87
C ARG A 18 5.55 34.27 4.39
N SER A 19 6.31 35.20 4.98
CA SER A 19 5.75 36.40 5.60
C SER A 19 5.09 37.37 4.61
N GLY A 20 5.40 37.26 3.31
CA GLY A 20 4.79 38.05 2.23
C GLY A 20 3.65 37.37 1.47
N MET A 21 3.31 36.11 1.78
CA MET A 21 2.30 35.34 1.03
C MET A 21 1.10 35.01 1.93
N LYS A 22 -0.12 35.28 1.47
CA LYS A 22 -1.35 34.78 2.12
C LYS A 22 -1.32 33.24 2.12
N ASP A 23 -1.73 32.59 3.22
CA ASP A 23 -1.68 31.12 3.37
C ASP A 23 -2.33 30.36 2.19
N GLU A 24 -3.39 30.92 1.61
CA GLU A 24 -4.07 30.41 0.42
C GLU A 24 -3.17 30.33 -0.83
N ASN A 25 -2.20 31.23 -0.97
CA ASN A 25 -1.24 31.28 -2.08
C ASN A 25 0.02 30.44 -1.84
N THR A 26 0.23 29.95 -0.61
CA THR A 26 1.37 29.07 -0.27
C THR A 26 1.05 27.59 -0.44
N GLN A 27 -0.21 27.24 -0.76
CA GLN A 27 -0.52 25.88 -1.15
C GLN A 27 0.26 25.58 -2.44
N PRO A 28 1.15 24.57 -2.44
CA PRO A 28 1.87 24.23 -3.66
C PRO A 28 0.83 24.00 -4.75
N ILE A 29 0.96 24.67 -5.89
CA ILE A 29 0.12 24.39 -7.05
C ILE A 29 0.37 22.93 -7.40
N ARG A 30 -0.50 22.05 -6.91
CA ARG A 30 -0.39 20.60 -7.10
C ARG A 30 -0.90 20.30 -8.49
N PHE A 31 -0.06 20.55 -9.50
CA PHE A 31 -0.20 19.89 -10.78
C PHE A 31 0.09 18.40 -10.57
N SER A 32 -0.91 17.65 -10.09
CA SER A 32 -0.83 16.21 -10.16
C SER A 32 -1.17 15.82 -11.59
N ILE A 33 -0.14 15.71 -12.44
CA ILE A 33 -0.25 15.07 -13.75
C ILE A 33 -0.53 13.59 -13.48
N ARG A 34 -1.77 13.29 -13.13
CA ARG A 34 -2.24 11.95 -12.81
C ARG A 34 -2.64 11.29 -14.11
N GLY A 35 -1.78 10.41 -14.62
CA GLY A 35 -2.15 9.55 -15.74
C GLY A 35 -3.39 8.72 -15.42
N LYS A 36 -4.14 8.28 -16.44
CA LYS A 36 -5.43 7.57 -16.29
C LYS A 36 -5.40 6.32 -15.39
N LYS A 37 -4.22 5.73 -15.16
CA LYS A 37 -4.03 4.55 -14.30
C LYS A 37 -3.58 4.89 -12.88
N TRP A 38 -3.57 6.16 -12.49
CA TRP A 38 -3.10 6.59 -11.18
C TRP A 38 -3.78 5.86 -10.01
N PRO A 39 -5.10 5.53 -10.02
CA PRO A 39 -5.71 4.85 -8.87
C PRO A 39 -5.14 3.46 -8.68
N PHE A 40 -4.92 2.72 -9.77
CA PHE A 40 -4.29 1.40 -9.69
C PHE A 40 -2.85 1.48 -9.18
N PHE A 41 -2.06 2.48 -9.57
CA PHE A 41 -0.70 2.60 -9.05
C PHE A 41 -0.68 3.04 -7.57
N ALA A 42 -1.65 3.86 -7.13
CA ALA A 42 -1.85 4.17 -5.72
C ALA A 42 -2.26 2.91 -4.93
N TYR A 43 -3.20 2.12 -5.46
CA TYR A 43 -3.62 0.83 -4.91
C TYR A 43 -2.44 -0.14 -4.80
N ARG A 44 -1.67 -0.31 -5.89
CA ARG A 44 -0.49 -1.17 -5.93
C ARG A 44 0.59 -0.71 -4.94
N ARG A 45 0.73 0.60 -4.71
CA ARG A 45 1.65 1.13 -3.69
C ARG A 45 1.19 0.74 -2.29
N GLN A 46 -0.11 0.87 -1.97
CA GLN A 46 -0.65 0.40 -0.70
C GLN A 46 -0.46 -1.11 -0.54
N MET A 47 -0.83 -1.90 -1.56
CA MET A 47 -0.62 -3.35 -1.58
C MET A 47 0.83 -3.76 -1.30
N LYS A 48 1.81 -3.04 -1.87
CA LYS A 48 3.24 -3.25 -1.56
C LYS A 48 3.57 -2.91 -0.10
N ASN A 49 3.06 -1.80 0.43
CA ASN A 49 3.28 -1.44 1.84
C ASN A 49 2.74 -2.53 2.78
N TYR A 50 1.56 -3.08 2.49
CA TYR A 50 0.97 -4.17 3.26
C TYR A 50 1.73 -5.51 3.08
N TYR A 51 2.20 -5.81 1.87
CA TYR A 51 3.09 -6.97 1.62
C TYR A 51 4.36 -6.91 2.47
N HIS A 52 4.90 -5.70 2.65
CA HIS A 52 6.09 -5.45 3.47
C HIS A 52 5.78 -5.16 4.95
N LEU A 53 4.50 -5.10 5.36
CA LEU A 53 4.10 -4.82 6.74
C LEU A 53 4.74 -5.78 7.75
N PRO A 54 4.90 -7.11 7.49
CA PRO A 54 5.62 -7.98 8.40
C PRO A 54 7.08 -7.57 8.63
N GLN A 55 7.75 -7.00 7.62
CA GLN A 55 9.12 -6.47 7.77
C GLN A 55 9.13 -5.19 8.60
N SER A 56 8.16 -4.31 8.39
CA SER A 56 7.95 -3.13 9.23
C SER A 56 7.68 -3.54 10.68
N ARG A 57 6.81 -4.53 10.91
CA ARG A 57 6.53 -5.10 12.23
C ARG A 57 7.80 -5.60 12.91
N LYS A 58 8.66 -6.36 12.21
CA LYS A 58 9.95 -6.81 12.76
C LYS A 58 10.83 -5.65 13.22
N LEU A 59 10.77 -4.47 12.60
CA LEU A 59 11.52 -3.30 13.06
C LEU A 59 10.99 -2.71 14.37
N TYR A 60 9.68 -2.84 14.62
CA TYR A 60 9.04 -2.37 15.84
C TYR A 60 9.13 -3.40 16.96
N THR A 61 8.97 -4.69 16.66
CA THR A 61 8.88 -5.76 17.67
C THR A 61 10.20 -6.45 17.97
N GLN A 62 11.16 -6.50 17.02
CA GLN A 62 12.43 -7.22 17.21
C GLN A 62 13.61 -6.25 17.33
N THR A 63 13.97 -5.92 18.58
CA THR A 63 15.06 -4.99 18.92
C THR A 63 16.40 -5.42 18.30
N HIS A 64 16.75 -6.71 18.35
CA HIS A 64 18.01 -7.22 17.79
C HIS A 64 18.10 -7.06 16.27
N TYR A 65 17.00 -7.28 15.55
CA TYR A 65 16.96 -7.09 14.10
C TYR A 65 17.18 -5.62 13.73
N LYS A 66 16.55 -4.70 14.47
CA LYS A 66 16.74 -3.25 14.31
C LYS A 66 18.19 -2.84 14.61
N MET A 67 18.76 -3.32 15.72
CA MET A 67 20.16 -3.03 16.10
C MET A 67 21.15 -3.53 15.05
N LEU A 68 21.04 -4.80 14.62
CA LEU A 68 21.94 -5.38 13.61
C LEU A 68 21.87 -4.59 12.30
N ARG A 69 20.67 -4.21 11.87
CA ARG A 69 20.45 -3.40 10.67
C ARG A 69 21.12 -2.04 10.76
N GLN A 70 21.01 -1.38 11.92
CA GLN A 70 21.63 -0.07 12.15
C GLN A 70 23.16 -0.17 12.19
N ILE A 71 23.70 -1.16 12.91
CA ILE A 71 25.15 -1.40 12.97
C ILE A 71 25.69 -1.65 11.57
N LEU A 72 25.09 -2.57 10.81
CA LEU A 72 25.57 -2.88 9.46
C LEU A 72 25.44 -1.68 8.50
N MET A 73 24.38 -0.86 8.65
CA MET A 73 24.23 0.37 7.87
C MET A 73 25.34 1.38 8.19
N LEU A 74 25.67 1.57 9.46
CA LEU A 74 26.78 2.42 9.88
C LEU A 74 28.13 1.89 9.36
N VAL A 75 28.35 0.57 9.41
CA VAL A 75 29.54 -0.07 8.85
C VAL A 75 29.65 0.18 7.34
N LEU A 76 28.57 0.00 6.58
CA LEU A 76 28.57 0.25 5.13
C LEU A 76 28.81 1.72 4.80
N ILE A 77 28.19 2.66 5.51
CA ILE A 77 28.42 4.09 5.30
C ILE A 77 29.87 4.45 5.67
N GLY A 78 30.37 3.96 6.81
CA GLY A 78 31.75 4.19 7.23
C GLY A 78 32.76 3.65 6.23
N LEU A 79 32.53 2.43 5.72
CA LEU A 79 33.36 1.82 4.67
C LEU A 79 33.29 2.62 3.38
N GLY A 80 32.08 3.05 2.95
CA GLY A 80 31.90 3.86 1.75
C GLY A 80 32.64 5.20 1.84
N ILE A 81 32.56 5.90 2.97
CA ILE A 81 33.30 7.14 3.23
C ILE A 81 34.80 6.89 3.25
N PHE A 82 35.27 5.85 3.94
CA PHE A 82 36.68 5.51 4.04
C PHE A 82 37.29 5.22 2.66
N VAL A 83 36.65 4.34 1.87
CA VAL A 83 37.12 4.01 0.52
C VAL A 83 37.05 5.23 -0.39
N PHE A 84 35.98 6.05 -0.29
CA PHE A 84 35.87 7.27 -1.07
C PHE A 84 37.01 8.26 -0.77
N ILE A 85 37.34 8.50 0.50
CA ILE A 85 38.45 9.40 0.89
C ILE A 85 39.79 8.85 0.41
N HIS A 86 40.03 7.54 0.56
CA HIS A 86 41.29 6.93 0.16
C HIS A 86 41.51 7.01 -1.37
N GLU A 87 40.45 6.82 -2.14
CA GLU A 87 40.50 6.77 -3.60
C GLU A 87 40.34 8.14 -4.27
N ILE A 88 39.95 9.19 -3.53
CA ILE A 88 39.66 10.51 -4.11
C ILE A 88 40.86 11.09 -4.86
N ASN A 89 42.07 10.91 -4.31
CA ASN A 89 43.32 11.38 -4.91
C ASN A 89 43.67 10.59 -6.17
N HIS A 90 43.36 9.29 -6.19
CA HIS A 90 43.61 8.44 -7.35
C HIS A 90 42.61 8.70 -8.48
N ILE A 91 41.34 8.94 -8.14
CA ILE A 91 40.27 9.27 -9.08
C ILE A 91 40.45 10.67 -9.68
N ALA A 92 40.79 11.68 -8.87
CA ALA A 92 41.00 13.05 -9.34
C ALA A 92 42.19 13.17 -10.31
N ASN A 93 43.28 12.44 -10.05
CA ASN A 93 44.49 12.46 -10.89
C ASN A 93 44.38 11.65 -12.19
N THR A 94 43.26 10.95 -12.42
CA THR A 94 43.06 10.08 -13.59
C THR A 94 41.83 10.45 -14.43
N LEU A 95 41.17 11.58 -14.14
CA LEU A 95 40.03 12.08 -14.92
C LEU A 95 40.36 12.28 -16.41
N ASP A 96 41.63 12.55 -16.74
CA ASP A 96 42.08 12.76 -18.12
C ASP A 96 42.39 11.45 -18.88
N ASN A 97 42.54 10.32 -18.17
CA ASN A 97 42.85 9.01 -18.77
C ASN A 97 41.91 7.91 -18.24
N PHE A 98 40.93 7.52 -19.04
CA PHE A 98 39.97 6.48 -18.68
C PHE A 98 40.65 5.13 -18.41
N ASN A 99 40.56 4.65 -17.16
CA ASN A 99 41.04 3.34 -16.74
C ASN A 99 39.88 2.52 -16.14
N TRP A 100 39.70 1.29 -16.64
CA TRP A 100 38.67 0.35 -16.18
C TRP A 100 38.74 0.06 -14.67
N THR A 101 39.94 0.02 -14.10
CA THR A 101 40.13 -0.16 -12.65
C THR A 101 39.50 1.01 -11.88
N ASN A 102 39.75 2.25 -12.30
CA ASN A 102 39.24 3.45 -11.62
C ASN A 102 37.71 3.56 -11.75
N PHE A 103 37.17 3.20 -12.92
CA PHE A 103 35.73 3.12 -13.12
C PHE A 103 35.07 2.10 -12.17
N LEU A 104 35.67 0.91 -12.02
CA LEU A 104 35.12 -0.12 -11.12
C LEU A 104 35.27 0.24 -9.64
N THR A 105 36.36 0.89 -9.25
CA THR A 105 36.52 1.43 -7.90
C THR A 105 35.42 2.45 -7.59
N PHE A 106 35.18 3.39 -8.50
CA PHE A 106 34.08 4.36 -8.36
C PHE A 106 32.70 3.68 -8.31
N TYR A 107 32.46 2.70 -9.18
CA TYR A 107 31.25 1.89 -9.19
C TYR A 107 31.03 1.19 -7.83
N LEU A 108 32.06 0.56 -7.26
CA LEU A 108 31.98 -0.11 -5.96
C LEU A 108 31.62 0.87 -4.83
N ILE A 109 32.21 2.07 -4.83
CA ILE A 109 31.87 3.12 -3.86
C ILE A 109 30.38 3.48 -3.96
N VAL A 110 29.88 3.74 -5.17
CA VAL A 110 28.46 4.05 -5.40
C VAL A 110 27.58 2.90 -4.91
N ILE A 111 27.94 1.66 -5.22
CA ILE A 111 27.22 0.46 -4.79
C ILE A 111 27.18 0.34 -3.26
N ILE A 112 28.27 0.60 -2.54
CA ILE A 112 28.30 0.56 -1.08
C ILE A 112 27.26 1.51 -0.47
N PHE A 113 27.19 2.75 -0.97
CA PHE A 113 26.17 3.71 -0.54
C PHE A 113 24.75 3.25 -0.91
N LEU A 114 24.58 2.68 -2.11
CA LEU A 114 23.31 2.14 -2.57
C LEU A 114 22.83 0.95 -1.70
N LEU A 115 23.75 0.10 -1.25
CA LEU A 115 23.48 -1.02 -0.35
C LEU A 115 23.12 -0.53 1.04
N ALA A 116 23.80 0.48 1.58
CA ALA A 116 23.45 1.11 2.84
C ALA A 116 22.03 1.73 2.77
N TYR A 117 21.71 2.41 1.67
CA TYR A 117 20.39 2.97 1.42
C TYR A 117 19.30 1.89 1.32
N PHE A 118 19.54 0.83 0.56
CA PHE A 118 18.60 -0.30 0.49
C PHE A 118 18.46 -1.03 1.82
N LEU A 119 19.54 -1.16 2.58
CA LEU A 119 19.50 -1.73 3.92
C LEU A 119 18.59 -0.88 4.81
N TYR A 120 18.70 0.44 4.77
CA TYR A 120 17.85 1.39 5.52
C TYR A 120 16.38 1.40 5.09
N LEU A 121 16.06 1.21 3.81
CA LEU A 121 14.66 1.25 3.34
C LEU A 121 13.97 -0.12 3.31
N LYS A 122 14.65 -1.14 2.79
CA LYS A 122 14.02 -2.43 2.42
C LYS A 122 14.52 -3.62 3.25
N GLY A 123 15.65 -3.48 3.95
CA GLY A 123 16.20 -4.51 4.84
C GLY A 123 17.05 -5.56 4.10
N PHE A 124 17.55 -6.54 4.86
CA PHE A 124 18.62 -7.45 4.42
C PHE A 124 18.34 -8.22 3.14
N THR A 125 17.13 -8.77 2.96
CA THR A 125 16.81 -9.57 1.77
C THR A 125 16.93 -8.76 0.49
N SER A 126 16.50 -7.49 0.51
CA SER A 126 16.63 -6.62 -0.67
C SER A 126 18.08 -6.19 -0.87
N THR A 127 18.81 -5.88 0.21
CA THR A 127 20.22 -5.51 0.15
C THR A 127 21.07 -6.64 -0.44
N PHE A 128 20.85 -7.88 -0.01
CA PHE A 128 21.57 -9.05 -0.51
C PHE A 128 21.30 -9.29 -2.00
N ARG A 129 20.05 -9.14 -2.44
CA ARG A 129 19.70 -9.23 -3.87
C ARG A 129 20.42 -8.15 -4.68
N THR A 130 20.37 -6.90 -4.24
CA THR A 130 21.10 -5.80 -4.91
C THR A 130 22.60 -6.08 -4.93
N PHE A 131 23.17 -6.58 -3.83
CA PHE A 131 24.58 -6.93 -3.72
C PHE A 131 24.97 -7.98 -4.77
N ALA A 132 24.19 -9.07 -4.88
CA ALA A 132 24.43 -10.12 -5.87
C ALA A 132 24.44 -9.59 -7.31
N PHE A 133 23.49 -8.72 -7.67
CA PHE A 133 23.48 -8.07 -9.00
C PHE A 133 24.66 -7.11 -9.19
N SER A 134 25.05 -6.39 -8.14
CA SER A 134 26.14 -5.43 -8.21
C SER A 134 27.53 -6.06 -8.34
N LEU A 135 27.68 -7.34 -7.98
CA LEU A 135 28.95 -8.05 -8.14
C LEU A 135 29.21 -8.49 -9.59
N VAL A 136 28.19 -8.48 -10.46
CA VAL A 136 28.32 -8.99 -11.84
C VAL A 136 29.37 -8.21 -12.64
N PRO A 137 29.37 -6.86 -12.71
CA PRO A 137 30.38 -6.13 -13.48
C PRO A 137 31.82 -6.33 -12.95
N PRO A 138 32.09 -6.26 -11.63
CA PRO A 138 33.41 -6.58 -11.08
C PRO A 138 33.88 -8.01 -11.40
N LEU A 139 32.99 -9.01 -11.31
CA LEU A 139 33.35 -10.40 -11.62
C LEU A 139 33.73 -10.58 -13.08
N ILE A 140 32.97 -9.97 -14.00
CA ILE A 140 33.29 -10.00 -15.44
C ILE A 140 34.67 -9.39 -15.70
N TYR A 141 34.98 -8.26 -15.04
CA TYR A 141 36.29 -7.62 -15.17
C TYR A 141 37.44 -8.49 -14.66
N ILE A 142 37.30 -9.07 -13.46
CA ILE A 142 38.32 -9.94 -12.86
C ILE A 142 38.61 -11.13 -13.79
N ILE A 143 37.58 -11.76 -14.37
CA ILE A 143 37.76 -12.86 -15.32
C ILE A 143 38.47 -12.39 -16.60
N GLY A 144 38.16 -11.17 -17.06
CA GLY A 144 38.79 -10.55 -18.23
C GLY A 144 40.31 -10.42 -18.07
N ILE A 145 40.78 -10.00 -16.90
CA ILE A 145 42.22 -9.79 -16.60
C ILE A 145 42.96 -11.05 -16.16
N THR A 146 42.26 -12.14 -15.82
CA THR A 146 42.88 -13.40 -15.37
C THR A 146 43.69 -14.06 -16.49
N SER A 147 44.65 -14.94 -16.19
CA SER A 147 45.49 -15.62 -17.20
C SER A 147 44.83 -16.82 -17.91
N PHE A 148 43.51 -17.02 -17.78
CA PHE A 148 42.81 -18.14 -18.43
C PHE A 148 42.83 -18.06 -19.96
N GLY A 149 42.73 -19.23 -20.61
CA GLY A 149 42.56 -19.30 -22.07
C GLY A 149 41.29 -18.60 -22.56
N PHE A 150 41.33 -18.05 -23.77
CA PHE A 150 40.24 -17.24 -24.34
C PHE A 150 38.86 -17.91 -24.26
N TRP A 151 38.78 -19.18 -24.65
CA TRP A 151 37.52 -19.95 -24.63
C TRP A 151 36.97 -20.18 -23.23
N ILE A 152 37.86 -20.37 -22.24
CA ILE A 152 37.47 -20.55 -20.83
C ILE A 152 36.92 -19.23 -20.28
N LYS A 153 37.59 -18.10 -20.53
CA LYS A 153 37.11 -16.77 -20.13
C LYS A 153 35.73 -16.48 -20.68
N PHE A 154 35.56 -16.68 -21.99
CA PHE A 154 34.30 -16.41 -22.67
C PHE A 154 33.17 -17.28 -22.12
N SER A 155 33.42 -18.58 -21.90
CA SER A 155 32.44 -19.51 -21.32
C SER A 155 31.98 -19.08 -19.92
N ILE A 156 32.91 -18.70 -19.04
CA ILE A 156 32.58 -18.27 -17.68
C ILE A 156 31.81 -16.93 -17.70
N ILE A 157 32.23 -15.96 -18.51
CA ILE A 157 31.53 -14.67 -18.64
C ILE A 157 30.10 -14.90 -19.17
N ALA A 158 29.94 -15.73 -20.21
CA ALA A 158 28.64 -16.07 -20.76
C ALA A 158 27.73 -16.76 -19.73
N ALA A 159 28.27 -17.67 -18.92
CA ALA A 159 27.54 -18.32 -17.84
C ALA A 159 27.07 -17.32 -16.77
N ILE A 160 27.92 -16.37 -16.36
CA ILE A 160 27.54 -15.32 -15.38
C ILE A 160 26.42 -14.43 -15.93
N ILE A 161 26.53 -13.99 -17.20
CA ILE A 161 25.50 -13.17 -17.84
C ILE A 161 24.19 -13.94 -17.93
N PHE A 162 24.24 -15.22 -18.32
CA PHE A 162 23.05 -16.07 -18.41
C PHE A 162 22.38 -16.27 -17.04
N ILE A 163 23.13 -16.57 -15.99
CA ILE A 163 22.61 -16.68 -14.62
C ILE A 163 21.96 -15.36 -14.18
N THR A 164 22.62 -14.24 -14.44
CA THR A 164 22.10 -12.90 -14.12
C THR A 164 20.79 -12.60 -14.84
N PHE A 165 20.69 -13.00 -16.11
CA PHE A 165 19.46 -12.88 -16.90
C PHE A 165 18.32 -13.74 -16.31
N VAL A 166 18.59 -15.01 -15.99
CA VAL A 166 17.61 -15.91 -15.37
C VAL A 166 17.13 -15.34 -14.02
N LEU A 167 18.05 -14.87 -13.17
CA LEU A 167 17.71 -14.23 -11.89
C LEU A 167 16.85 -12.98 -12.10
N SER A 168 17.12 -12.19 -13.13
CA SER A 168 16.35 -10.99 -13.46
C SER A 168 14.91 -11.33 -13.87
N VAL A 169 14.73 -12.36 -14.69
CA VAL A 169 13.40 -12.85 -15.10
C VAL A 169 12.62 -13.39 -13.90
N VAL A 170 13.27 -14.18 -13.03
CA VAL A 170 12.66 -14.71 -11.81
C VAL A 170 12.24 -13.58 -10.86
N GLU A 171 13.09 -12.57 -10.66
CA GLU A 171 12.76 -11.42 -9.80
C GLU A 171 11.62 -10.58 -10.40
N LEU A 172 11.57 -10.41 -11.73
CA LEU A 172 10.47 -9.75 -12.41
C LEU A 172 9.16 -10.52 -12.22
N TYR A 173 9.18 -11.85 -12.33
CA TYR A 173 8.02 -12.69 -12.07
C TYR A 173 7.55 -12.55 -10.61
N HIS A 174 8.47 -12.64 -9.64
CA HIS A 174 8.15 -12.44 -8.23
C HIS A 174 7.61 -11.04 -7.94
N LEU A 175 8.07 -10.00 -8.65
CA LEU A 175 7.56 -8.63 -8.48
C LEU A 175 6.05 -8.53 -8.75
N TYR A 176 5.53 -9.29 -9.73
CA TYR A 176 4.09 -9.35 -10.02
C TYR A 176 3.33 -10.24 -9.03
N GLN A 177 4.01 -11.20 -8.40
CA GLN A 177 3.44 -12.03 -7.34
C GLN A 177 3.35 -11.34 -5.97
N ARG A 178 3.94 -10.16 -5.78
CA ARG A 178 3.80 -9.33 -4.55
C ARG A 178 2.43 -8.68 -4.49
N VAL A 179 1.42 -9.52 -4.29
CA VAL A 179 0.02 -9.13 -4.15
C VAL A 179 -0.46 -9.43 -2.74
N VAL A 180 -1.29 -8.55 -2.22
CA VAL A 180 -1.96 -8.69 -0.93
C VAL A 180 -3.39 -8.22 -1.10
N TYR A 181 -4.30 -8.97 -0.51
CA TYR A 181 -5.68 -8.58 -0.32
C TYR A 181 -5.93 -8.46 1.17
N VAL A 182 -6.52 -7.34 1.59
CA VAL A 182 -6.85 -7.08 2.98
C VAL A 182 -8.37 -7.09 3.11
N PRO A 183 -8.97 -8.21 3.51
CA PRO A 183 -10.42 -8.32 3.62
C PRO A 183 -10.93 -7.67 4.91
N LEU A 184 -11.90 -6.77 4.77
CA LEU A 184 -12.86 -6.45 5.83
C LEU A 184 -13.98 -7.50 5.73
N ARG A 185 -13.92 -8.51 6.61
CA ARG A 185 -14.88 -9.62 6.63
C ARG A 185 -16.08 -9.25 7.49
N TYR A 186 -17.28 -9.40 6.95
CA TYR A 186 -18.53 -9.31 7.69
C TYR A 186 -19.65 -10.09 6.99
N TYR A 187 -20.68 -10.45 7.73
CA TYR A 187 -21.88 -11.07 7.17
C TYR A 187 -22.90 -9.97 6.80
N ASP A 188 -23.35 -9.93 5.54
CA ASP A 188 -24.44 -9.03 5.11
C ASP A 188 -25.77 -9.80 5.15
N VAL A 189 -26.69 -9.29 5.96
CA VAL A 189 -28.02 -9.89 6.18
C VAL A 189 -28.90 -9.77 4.94
N GLU A 190 -28.78 -8.69 4.16
CA GLU A 190 -29.58 -8.47 2.96
C GLU A 190 -29.14 -9.38 1.80
N MET A 191 -27.81 -9.56 1.65
CA MET A 191 -27.26 -10.44 0.62
C MET A 191 -27.24 -11.91 1.02
N GLN A 192 -27.43 -12.20 2.32
CA GLN A 192 -27.26 -13.53 2.93
C GLN A 192 -25.90 -14.15 2.58
N ALA A 193 -24.84 -13.33 2.63
CA ALA A 193 -23.51 -13.74 2.19
C ALA A 193 -22.41 -13.16 3.08
N ASP A 194 -21.32 -13.90 3.20
CA ASP A 194 -20.09 -13.41 3.79
C ASP A 194 -19.39 -12.46 2.80
N VAL A 195 -19.24 -11.20 3.18
CA VAL A 195 -18.61 -10.17 2.38
C VAL A 195 -17.17 -9.97 2.82
N TYR A 196 -16.27 -9.92 1.84
CA TYR A 196 -14.86 -9.64 2.02
C TYR A 196 -14.51 -8.38 1.24
N ALA A 197 -14.77 -7.20 1.81
CA ALA A 197 -14.52 -5.93 1.15
C ALA A 197 -13.02 -5.56 1.21
N ASN A 198 -12.48 -4.98 0.14
CA ASN A 198 -11.05 -4.69 0.06
C ASN A 198 -10.68 -3.39 0.77
N ALA A 199 -10.04 -3.48 1.93
CA ALA A 199 -9.60 -2.31 2.70
C ALA A 199 -8.61 -1.42 1.92
N LEU A 200 -7.82 -2.01 1.00
CA LEU A 200 -6.84 -1.27 0.19
C LEU A 200 -7.49 -0.44 -0.92
N PHE A 201 -8.71 -0.79 -1.32
CA PHE A 201 -9.47 -0.07 -2.33
C PHE A 201 -10.24 1.11 -1.73
N GLU A 202 -10.62 1.04 -0.46
CA GLU A 202 -11.45 2.06 0.20
C GLU A 202 -10.98 3.51 -0.01
N PRO A 203 -9.68 3.86 0.16
CA PRO A 203 -9.22 5.24 -0.03
C PRO A 203 -9.32 5.74 -1.48
N LEU A 204 -9.63 4.84 -2.41
CA LEU A 204 -9.66 5.05 -3.84
C LEU A 204 -11.07 4.83 -4.42
N VAL A 205 -12.10 4.65 -3.59
CA VAL A 205 -13.48 4.40 -4.04
C VAL A 205 -13.92 5.50 -5.01
N TYR A 206 -13.82 6.77 -4.60
CA TYR A 206 -14.21 7.97 -5.36
C TYR A 206 -13.27 8.35 -6.51
N ASN A 207 -12.60 7.37 -7.12
CA ASN A 207 -11.76 7.65 -8.28
C ASN A 207 -12.59 7.78 -9.57
N GLU A 208 -12.21 8.72 -10.42
CA GLU A 208 -12.95 9.07 -11.64
C GLU A 208 -12.67 8.15 -12.85
N THR A 209 -11.65 7.29 -12.77
CA THR A 209 -11.14 6.57 -13.96
C THR A 209 -11.50 5.09 -14.01
N TYR A 210 -11.64 4.43 -12.86
CA TYR A 210 -12.05 3.04 -12.71
C TYR A 210 -13.56 2.98 -12.42
N THR A 211 -14.35 3.32 -13.42
CA THR A 211 -15.82 3.39 -13.35
C THR A 211 -16.51 2.20 -14.00
N LEU A 212 -15.79 1.36 -14.76
CA LEU A 212 -16.38 0.17 -15.36
C LEU A 212 -16.33 -0.98 -14.37
N CYS A 213 -17.49 -1.36 -13.84
CA CYS A 213 -17.65 -2.42 -12.86
C CYS A 213 -18.10 -3.71 -13.54
N ALA A 214 -17.59 -4.83 -13.04
CA ALA A 214 -18.01 -6.16 -13.48
C ALA A 214 -18.15 -7.09 -12.28
N GLU A 215 -19.23 -7.86 -12.28
CA GLU A 215 -19.53 -8.88 -11.28
C GLU A 215 -19.38 -10.24 -11.95
N PHE A 216 -18.49 -11.08 -11.42
CA PHE A 216 -18.26 -12.43 -11.93
C PHE A 216 -18.83 -13.45 -10.95
N GLU A 217 -19.81 -14.22 -11.38
CA GLU A 217 -20.43 -15.25 -10.56
C GLU A 217 -19.75 -16.59 -10.77
N ILE A 218 -19.08 -17.09 -9.73
CA ILE A 218 -18.31 -18.33 -9.77
C ILE A 218 -19.03 -19.35 -8.88
N LYS A 219 -19.63 -20.37 -9.50
CA LYS A 219 -20.24 -21.49 -8.76
C LYS A 219 -19.13 -22.39 -8.21
N THR A 220 -18.69 -22.16 -6.99
CA THR A 220 -17.62 -22.91 -6.31
C THR A 220 -17.77 -22.80 -4.80
N ASP A 221 -17.16 -23.74 -4.08
CA ASP A 221 -16.97 -23.68 -2.64
C ASP A 221 -15.85 -22.70 -2.25
N GLU A 222 -15.93 -22.19 -1.01
CA GLU A 222 -14.94 -21.26 -0.44
C GLU A 222 -13.50 -21.79 -0.51
N LYS A 223 -13.30 -23.09 -0.23
CA LYS A 223 -11.96 -23.66 -0.16
C LYS A 223 -11.28 -23.64 -1.53
N THR A 224 -11.99 -24.12 -2.56
CA THR A 224 -11.49 -24.12 -3.94
C THR A 224 -11.28 -22.71 -4.48
N PHE A 225 -12.12 -21.74 -4.09
CA PHE A 225 -11.91 -20.34 -4.42
C PHE A 225 -10.63 -19.80 -3.78
N ASN A 226 -10.44 -20.03 -2.48
CA ASN A 226 -9.30 -19.52 -1.72
C ASN A 226 -7.95 -20.07 -2.24
N GLU A 227 -7.89 -21.33 -2.67
CA GLU A 227 -6.71 -21.92 -3.32
C GLU A 227 -6.32 -21.18 -4.61
N ASN A 228 -7.32 -20.68 -5.34
CA ASN A 228 -7.12 -20.00 -6.62
C ASN A 228 -7.01 -18.48 -6.49
N PHE A 229 -7.48 -17.88 -5.39
CA PHE A 229 -7.62 -16.43 -5.23
C PHE A 229 -6.29 -15.67 -5.40
N LYS A 230 -5.19 -16.22 -4.89
CA LYS A 230 -3.85 -15.61 -5.09
C LYS A 230 -3.52 -15.42 -6.57
N SER A 231 -3.85 -16.38 -7.42
CA SER A 231 -3.60 -16.27 -8.85
C SER A 231 -4.47 -15.22 -9.53
N ILE A 232 -5.71 -15.06 -9.05
CA ILE A 232 -6.64 -14.03 -9.51
C ILE A 232 -6.08 -12.64 -9.17
N LEU A 233 -5.53 -12.46 -7.96
CA LEU A 233 -4.86 -11.22 -7.56
C LEU A 233 -3.62 -10.92 -8.41
N VAL A 234 -2.81 -11.94 -8.75
CA VAL A 234 -1.65 -11.77 -9.63
C VAL A 234 -2.09 -11.33 -11.04
N TYR A 235 -3.15 -11.95 -11.57
CA TYR A 235 -3.73 -11.57 -12.85
C TYR A 235 -4.23 -10.11 -12.82
N ALA A 236 -4.96 -9.72 -11.78
CA ALA A 236 -5.42 -8.35 -11.56
C ALA A 236 -4.26 -7.33 -11.53
N ASN A 237 -3.18 -7.68 -10.83
CA ASN A 237 -1.99 -6.85 -10.74
C ASN A 237 -1.27 -6.69 -12.09
N TYR A 238 -1.17 -7.77 -12.88
CA TYR A 238 -0.56 -7.74 -14.21
C TYR A 238 -1.40 -6.92 -15.20
N PHE A 239 -2.73 -7.10 -15.20
CA PHE A 239 -3.65 -6.43 -16.11
C PHE A 239 -4.22 -5.11 -15.60
N HIS A 240 -3.72 -4.61 -14.46
CA HIS A 240 -4.03 -3.28 -13.93
C HIS A 240 -5.54 -3.04 -13.72
N PHE A 241 -6.20 -3.95 -13.01
CA PHE A 241 -7.57 -3.76 -12.52
C PHE A 241 -7.65 -4.08 -11.03
N ILE A 242 -8.73 -3.66 -10.38
CA ILE A 242 -8.85 -3.71 -8.92
C ILE A 242 -10.03 -4.60 -8.54
N ILE A 243 -9.79 -5.58 -7.67
CA ILE A 243 -10.86 -6.35 -7.04
C ILE A 243 -11.35 -5.53 -5.84
N ALA A 244 -12.58 -5.03 -5.90
CA ALA A 244 -13.14 -4.13 -4.89
C ALA A 244 -13.70 -4.90 -3.69
N ALA A 245 -14.37 -6.02 -3.96
CA ALA A 245 -14.90 -6.92 -2.94
C ALA A 245 -15.10 -8.31 -3.55
N TYR A 246 -15.29 -9.31 -2.70
CA TYR A 246 -15.94 -10.54 -3.11
C TYR A 246 -16.92 -10.99 -2.02
N THR A 247 -17.97 -11.68 -2.43
CA THR A 247 -18.97 -12.25 -1.53
C THR A 247 -18.99 -13.76 -1.68
N ILE A 248 -19.20 -14.47 -0.58
CA ILE A 248 -19.31 -15.93 -0.52
C ILE A 248 -20.67 -16.26 0.04
N ASP A 249 -21.45 -16.96 -0.77
CA ASP A 249 -22.66 -17.66 -0.39
C ASP A 249 -22.37 -19.18 -0.41
N THR A 250 -23.24 -19.98 0.18
CA THR A 250 -23.17 -21.44 0.34
C THR A 250 -22.71 -22.23 -0.90
N GLN A 251 -22.97 -21.74 -2.12
CA GLN A 251 -22.59 -22.43 -3.37
C GLN A 251 -21.98 -21.52 -4.45
N LYS A 252 -21.79 -20.23 -4.16
CA LYS A 252 -21.31 -19.26 -5.16
C LYS A 252 -20.43 -18.19 -4.54
N VAL A 253 -19.45 -17.76 -5.33
CA VAL A 253 -18.60 -16.62 -5.04
C VAL A 253 -18.84 -15.55 -6.09
N VAL A 254 -19.14 -14.33 -5.66
CA VAL A 254 -19.28 -13.18 -6.59
C VAL A 254 -18.08 -12.26 -6.42
N LEU A 255 -17.32 -12.06 -7.50
CA LEU A 255 -16.20 -11.11 -7.53
C LEU A 255 -16.67 -9.76 -8.06
N HIS A 256 -16.55 -8.70 -7.26
CA HIS A 256 -16.80 -7.32 -7.68
C HIS A 256 -15.50 -6.66 -8.11
N VAL A 257 -15.38 -6.30 -9.38
CA VAL A 257 -14.12 -5.86 -9.99
C VAL A 257 -14.30 -4.54 -10.72
N HIS A 258 -13.36 -3.62 -10.50
CA HIS A 258 -13.33 -2.31 -11.13
C HIS A 258 -12.22 -2.25 -12.19
N PHE A 259 -12.61 -1.87 -13.40
CA PHE A 259 -11.77 -1.67 -14.56
C PHE A 259 -11.74 -0.19 -14.96
N LEU A 260 -10.67 0.20 -15.64
CA LEU A 260 -10.63 1.47 -16.36
C LEU A 260 -11.79 1.54 -17.37
N TYR A 261 -12.46 2.69 -17.48
CA TYR A 261 -13.65 2.91 -18.31
C TYR A 261 -13.58 2.39 -19.78
N LYS A 262 -12.38 2.26 -20.38
CA LYS A 262 -12.21 1.76 -21.77
C LYS A 262 -11.91 0.25 -21.88
N ASN A 263 -11.80 -0.47 -20.77
CA ASN A 263 -11.21 -1.81 -20.74
C ASN A 263 -12.22 -2.98 -20.91
N HIS A 264 -13.28 -2.83 -21.72
CA HIS A 264 -14.25 -3.91 -21.96
C HIS A 264 -13.60 -5.22 -22.45
N LYS A 265 -12.66 -5.15 -23.39
CA LYS A 265 -11.92 -6.34 -23.88
C LYS A 265 -11.16 -7.09 -22.77
N ARG A 266 -10.82 -6.43 -21.66
CA ARG A 266 -10.14 -7.07 -20.53
C ARG A 266 -11.09 -7.85 -19.64
N ILE A 267 -12.36 -7.42 -19.56
CA ILE A 267 -13.41 -8.14 -18.84
C ILE A 267 -13.58 -9.52 -19.47
N GLU A 268 -13.71 -9.59 -20.80
CA GLU A 268 -13.83 -10.86 -21.52
C GLU A 268 -12.59 -11.75 -21.36
N LYS A 269 -11.39 -11.17 -21.45
CA LYS A 269 -10.15 -11.94 -21.21
C LYS A 269 -10.06 -12.47 -19.78
N PHE A 270 -10.52 -11.70 -18.81
CA PHE A 270 -10.53 -12.11 -17.42
C PHE A 270 -11.60 -13.17 -17.16
N LYS A 271 -12.78 -13.04 -17.78
CA LYS A 271 -13.80 -14.10 -17.81
C LYS A 271 -13.20 -15.41 -18.32
N GLY A 272 -12.59 -15.41 -19.52
CA GLY A 272 -11.97 -16.61 -20.08
C GLY A 272 -10.85 -17.18 -19.19
N PHE A 273 -10.08 -16.32 -18.51
CA PHE A 273 -9.11 -16.76 -17.51
C PHE A 273 -9.79 -17.47 -16.34
N LEU A 274 -10.85 -16.91 -15.76
CA LEU A 274 -11.59 -17.53 -14.67
C LEU A 274 -12.26 -18.83 -15.12
N GLU A 275 -12.84 -18.88 -16.33
CA GLU A 275 -13.47 -20.08 -16.88
C GLU A 275 -12.45 -21.20 -17.08
N SER A 276 -11.25 -20.88 -17.56
CA SER A 276 -10.14 -21.85 -17.64
C SER A 276 -9.68 -22.36 -16.28
N LYS A 277 -9.77 -21.52 -15.25
CA LYS A 277 -9.32 -21.82 -13.88
C LYS A 277 -10.30 -22.73 -13.16
N PHE A 278 -11.59 -22.44 -13.26
CA PHE A 278 -12.66 -23.15 -12.55
C PHE A 278 -13.36 -24.20 -13.42
N GLN A 279 -13.01 -24.30 -14.71
CA GLN A 279 -13.57 -25.24 -15.69
C GLN A 279 -15.11 -25.16 -15.80
N ARG A 280 -15.66 -23.95 -15.63
CA ARG A 280 -17.10 -23.68 -15.59
C ARG A 280 -17.39 -22.36 -16.30
N SER A 281 -18.59 -22.23 -16.85
CA SER A 281 -19.09 -20.97 -17.39
C SER A 281 -19.30 -19.95 -16.28
N ILE A 282 -18.88 -18.71 -16.49
CA ILE A 282 -18.97 -17.64 -15.50
C ILE A 282 -19.89 -16.55 -16.02
N PRO A 283 -21.10 -16.40 -15.45
CA PRO A 283 -21.96 -15.25 -15.70
C PRO A 283 -21.23 -13.97 -15.32
N VAL A 284 -21.34 -12.96 -16.18
CA VAL A 284 -20.73 -11.64 -15.96
C VAL A 284 -21.79 -10.56 -16.16
N ASN A 285 -21.99 -9.75 -15.14
CA ASN A 285 -22.78 -8.52 -15.24
C ASN A 285 -21.82 -7.33 -15.32
N VAL A 286 -21.96 -6.50 -16.36
CA VAL A 286 -21.07 -5.35 -16.61
C VAL A 286 -21.90 -4.07 -16.59
N TYR A 287 -21.50 -3.12 -15.76
CA TYR A 287 -22.18 -1.84 -15.62
C TYR A 287 -21.17 -0.72 -15.34
N SER A 288 -21.59 0.53 -15.58
CA SER A 288 -20.77 1.71 -15.30
C SER A 288 -21.24 2.38 -14.03
N ASP A 289 -20.33 2.53 -13.06
CA ASP A 289 -20.57 3.20 -11.79
C ASP A 289 -19.67 4.45 -11.69
N TYR A 290 -20.16 5.55 -12.29
CA TYR A 290 -19.47 6.84 -12.28
C TYR A 290 -19.48 7.49 -10.89
N ASN A 291 -20.62 7.42 -10.18
CA ASN A 291 -20.82 8.08 -8.89
C ASN A 291 -20.51 7.19 -7.68
N LYS A 292 -20.13 5.92 -7.89
CA LYS A 292 -19.83 4.95 -6.81
C LYS A 292 -21.03 4.56 -5.96
N ALA A 293 -22.24 4.85 -6.44
CA ALA A 293 -23.48 4.58 -5.74
C ALA A 293 -23.72 3.07 -5.53
N SER A 294 -23.29 2.23 -6.48
CA SER A 294 -23.41 0.77 -6.32
C SER A 294 -22.48 0.27 -5.21
N TYR A 295 -21.23 0.71 -5.19
CA TYR A 295 -20.29 0.33 -4.14
C TYR A 295 -20.72 0.83 -2.76
N GLU A 296 -21.21 2.06 -2.67
CA GLU A 296 -21.69 2.66 -1.43
C GLU A 296 -22.86 1.89 -0.83
N LYS A 297 -23.87 1.61 -1.65
CA LYS A 297 -25.07 0.88 -1.25
C LYS A 297 -24.75 -0.55 -0.83
N ASN A 298 -23.90 -1.23 -1.59
CA ASN A 298 -23.63 -2.65 -1.39
C ASN A 298 -22.59 -2.91 -0.28
N PHE A 299 -21.71 -1.95 0.02
CA PHE A 299 -20.60 -2.16 0.94
C PHE A 299 -20.41 -1.03 1.95
N PHE A 300 -20.12 0.20 1.50
CA PHE A 300 -19.55 1.25 2.37
C PHE A 300 -20.49 1.72 3.49
N HIS A 301 -21.79 1.81 3.20
CA HIS A 301 -22.79 2.29 4.17
C HIS A 301 -23.46 1.18 4.98
N LYS A 302 -22.98 -0.07 4.86
CA LYS A 302 -23.49 -1.17 5.68
C LYS A 302 -22.95 -1.07 7.11
N ASP A 303 -23.81 -1.19 8.11
CA ASP A 303 -23.39 -1.16 9.53
C ASP A 303 -22.32 -2.22 9.82
N ALA A 304 -22.50 -3.41 9.25
CA ALA A 304 -21.55 -4.51 9.36
C ALA A 304 -20.18 -4.18 8.76
N TYR A 305 -20.13 -3.40 7.67
CA TYR A 305 -18.89 -2.88 7.09
C TYR A 305 -18.20 -1.90 8.04
N ILE A 306 -18.94 -0.96 8.63
CA ILE A 306 -18.40 0.07 9.54
C ILE A 306 -17.80 -0.60 10.78
N VAL A 307 -18.48 -1.60 11.35
CA VAL A 307 -17.98 -2.39 12.48
C VAL A 307 -16.71 -3.16 12.09
N ALA A 308 -16.73 -3.90 10.97
CA ALA A 308 -15.58 -4.67 10.51
C ALA A 308 -14.36 -3.79 10.25
N ARG A 309 -14.57 -2.59 9.70
CA ARG A 309 -13.52 -1.57 9.52
C ARG A 309 -12.90 -1.15 10.85
N ALA A 310 -13.72 -0.86 11.86
CA ALA A 310 -13.21 -0.44 13.16
C ALA A 310 -12.42 -1.54 13.87
N GLN A 311 -12.95 -2.77 13.87
CA GLN A 311 -12.26 -3.94 14.40
C GLN A 311 -10.94 -4.18 13.67
N TYR A 312 -10.93 -4.05 12.33
CA TYR A 312 -9.71 -4.17 11.54
C TYR A 312 -8.65 -3.14 11.94
N LEU A 313 -9.01 -1.86 12.04
CA LEU A 313 -8.09 -0.80 12.44
C LEU A 313 -7.58 -0.99 13.88
N ALA A 314 -8.44 -1.43 14.80
CA ALA A 314 -8.06 -1.73 16.19
C ALA A 314 -7.14 -2.96 16.29
N ASN A 315 -7.35 -3.98 15.45
CA ASN A 315 -6.48 -5.15 15.35
C ASN A 315 -5.10 -4.79 14.81
N LEU A 316 -5.00 -3.86 13.85
CA LEU A 316 -3.70 -3.33 13.41
C LEU A 316 -2.93 -2.66 14.57
N LEU A 317 -3.61 -1.94 15.46
CA LEU A 317 -3.00 -1.35 16.65
C LEU A 317 -2.55 -2.43 17.65
N ARG A 318 -3.36 -3.47 17.83
CA ARG A 318 -3.04 -4.63 18.68
C ARG A 318 -1.78 -5.35 18.19
N ASP A 319 -1.64 -5.50 16.87
CA ASP A 319 -0.46 -6.07 16.22
C ASP A 319 0.83 -5.26 16.44
N LEU A 320 0.69 -3.96 16.74
CA LEU A 320 1.77 -3.04 17.13
C LEU A 320 1.98 -2.98 18.66
N GLU A 321 1.41 -3.94 19.40
CA GLU A 321 1.47 -4.05 20.86
C GLU A 321 0.72 -2.95 21.65
N ILE A 322 -0.15 -2.19 20.97
CA ILE A 322 -0.99 -1.17 21.59
C ILE A 322 -2.32 -1.81 22.03
N LYS A 323 -2.33 -2.35 23.26
CA LYS A 323 -3.42 -3.21 23.79
C LYS A 323 -4.38 -2.52 24.75
N SER A 324 -4.16 -1.25 25.08
CA SER A 324 -4.88 -0.56 26.17
C SER A 324 -6.25 -0.05 25.73
N LYS A 325 -6.36 1.24 25.44
CA LYS A 325 -7.60 1.90 25.02
C LYS A 325 -7.44 2.43 23.61
N VAL A 326 -8.52 2.41 22.86
CA VAL A 326 -8.61 3.02 21.54
C VAL A 326 -9.72 4.06 21.54
N ILE A 327 -9.52 5.11 20.76
CA ILE A 327 -10.52 6.14 20.51
C ILE A 327 -11.06 5.89 19.10
N ILE A 328 -12.31 5.49 19.01
CA ILE A 328 -13.01 5.34 17.74
C ILE A 328 -13.71 6.67 17.46
N SER A 329 -13.29 7.33 16.38
CA SER A 329 -13.82 8.62 15.97
C SER A 329 -14.65 8.46 14.69
N LEU A 330 -15.93 8.75 14.79
CA LEU A 330 -16.86 8.78 13.65
C LEU A 330 -17.09 10.21 13.21
N ILE A 331 -17.01 10.42 11.91
CA ILE A 331 -17.47 11.63 11.25
C ILE A 331 -18.82 11.31 10.62
N VAL A 332 -19.82 12.11 10.99
CA VAL A 332 -21.20 11.97 10.54
C VAL A 332 -21.73 13.31 10.07
N TYR A 333 -22.80 13.31 9.29
CA TYR A 333 -23.53 14.52 8.94
C TYR A 333 -25.03 14.36 9.18
N PHE A 334 -25.67 15.48 9.48
CA PHE A 334 -27.11 15.63 9.65
C PHE A 334 -27.62 16.62 8.61
N GLU A 335 -28.87 16.44 8.18
CA GLU A 335 -29.50 17.34 7.20
C GLU A 335 -29.93 18.64 7.86
N ASN A 336 -30.32 18.62 9.14
CA ASN A 336 -30.75 19.82 9.86
C ASN A 336 -30.10 19.93 11.24
N ASP A 337 -29.92 21.16 11.73
CA ASP A 337 -29.35 21.41 13.07
C ASP A 337 -30.23 20.87 14.19
N GLN A 338 -31.54 20.80 13.99
CA GLN A 338 -32.48 20.20 14.95
C GLN A 338 -32.18 18.71 15.20
N GLN A 339 -31.89 17.94 14.14
CA GLN A 339 -31.53 16.53 14.25
C GLN A 339 -30.21 16.35 15.02
N TYR A 340 -29.24 17.22 14.75
CA TYR A 340 -27.98 17.26 15.48
C TYR A 340 -28.19 17.56 16.97
N GLN A 341 -29.02 18.56 17.31
CA GLN A 341 -29.32 18.90 18.70
C GLN A 341 -29.96 17.73 19.46
N MET A 342 -30.98 17.09 18.87
CA MET A 342 -31.62 15.89 19.43
C MET A 342 -30.62 14.74 19.62
N PHE A 343 -29.71 14.54 18.67
CA PHE A 343 -28.66 13.53 18.81
C PHE A 343 -27.72 13.86 19.98
N THR A 344 -27.27 15.12 20.11
CA THR A 344 -26.34 15.53 21.16
C THR A 344 -26.89 15.42 22.59
N GLU A 345 -28.21 15.42 22.75
CA GLU A 345 -28.85 15.15 24.05
C GLU A 345 -28.63 13.70 24.50
N THR A 346 -28.53 12.76 23.55
CA THR A 346 -28.33 11.34 23.84
C THR A 346 -26.86 10.93 23.84
N GLN A 347 -26.05 11.52 22.96
CA GLN A 347 -24.66 11.13 22.80
C GLN A 347 -23.78 12.36 22.50
N PRO A 348 -22.69 12.58 23.26
CA PRO A 348 -21.84 13.74 23.06
C PRO A 348 -21.20 13.72 21.67
N ALA A 349 -21.41 14.80 20.91
CA ALA A 349 -20.80 15.02 19.61
C ALA A 349 -20.24 16.44 19.51
N THR A 350 -19.16 16.60 18.73
CA THR A 350 -18.53 17.90 18.47
C THR A 350 -18.84 18.34 17.06
N LYS A 351 -19.51 19.49 16.90
CA LYS A 351 -19.78 20.10 15.60
C LYS A 351 -18.48 20.49 14.89
N LEU A 352 -18.36 20.15 13.61
CA LEU A 352 -17.20 20.47 12.77
C LEU A 352 -17.53 21.67 11.88
N SER A 353 -17.13 22.86 12.29
CA SER A 353 -17.39 24.13 11.59
C SER A 353 -16.62 24.29 10.27
N GLU A 354 -15.53 23.55 10.06
CA GLU A 354 -14.69 23.64 8.85
C GLU A 354 -15.20 22.79 7.67
N VAL A 355 -16.18 21.91 7.89
CA VAL A 355 -16.67 20.90 6.92
C VAL A 355 -18.19 20.99 6.71
N SER A 356 -18.83 22.06 7.18
CA SER A 356 -20.26 22.28 6.93
C SER A 356 -20.46 22.87 5.54
N ILE A 357 -21.11 22.11 4.67
CA ILE A 357 -21.66 22.60 3.39
C ILE A 357 -23.02 23.23 3.71
N ASP A 358 -23.40 24.31 3.02
CA ASP A 358 -24.68 24.99 3.25
C ASP A 358 -25.84 24.01 3.35
N GLY A 359 -26.53 24.02 4.51
CA GLY A 359 -27.66 23.14 4.80
C GLY A 359 -27.31 21.75 5.36
N TYR A 360 -26.05 21.45 5.71
CA TYR A 360 -25.68 20.20 6.38
C TYR A 360 -24.79 20.45 7.62
N VAL A 361 -25.07 19.71 8.70
CA VAL A 361 -24.30 19.80 9.95
C VAL A 361 -23.39 18.58 10.10
N SER A 362 -22.09 18.79 9.95
CA SER A 362 -21.06 17.76 10.18
C SER A 362 -20.69 17.68 11.67
N ALA A 363 -20.61 16.47 12.22
CA ALA A 363 -20.26 16.24 13.62
C ALA A 363 -19.24 15.10 13.77
N LYS A 364 -18.46 15.18 14.86
CA LYS A 364 -17.47 14.20 15.27
C LYS A 364 -17.93 13.51 16.56
N ILE A 365 -17.96 12.19 16.58
CA ILE A 365 -18.33 11.37 17.75
C ILE A 365 -17.10 10.57 18.16
N ASP A 366 -16.60 10.78 19.36
CA ASP A 366 -15.45 10.05 19.91
C ASP A 366 -15.91 9.06 20.97
N MET A 367 -15.59 7.78 20.76
CA MET A 367 -15.87 6.70 21.69
C MET A 367 -14.57 6.11 22.22
N ILE A 368 -14.40 6.17 23.53
CA ILE A 368 -13.26 5.54 24.20
C ILE A 368 -13.67 4.14 24.63
N CYS A 369 -12.99 3.12 24.14
CA CYS A 369 -13.24 1.74 24.54
C CYS A 369 -11.94 0.94 24.69
N PRO A 370 -11.94 -0.15 25.49
CA PRO A 370 -10.85 -1.11 25.48
C PRO A 370 -10.64 -1.65 24.07
N ASN A 371 -9.38 -1.92 23.68
CA ASN A 371 -9.07 -2.55 22.39
C ASN A 371 -9.48 -4.04 22.38
N ASN A 372 -10.78 -4.30 22.36
CA ASN A 372 -11.43 -5.61 22.35
C ASN A 372 -12.57 -5.61 21.33
N ASP A 373 -12.59 -6.61 20.45
CA ASP A 373 -13.47 -6.67 19.29
C ASP A 373 -14.97 -6.61 19.67
N PHE A 374 -15.35 -7.24 20.80
CA PHE A 374 -16.71 -7.24 21.32
C PHE A 374 -17.13 -5.86 21.85
N MET A 375 -16.25 -5.21 22.62
CA MET A 375 -16.54 -3.87 23.16
C MET A 375 -16.64 -2.83 22.06
N ILE A 376 -15.77 -2.93 21.05
CA ILE A 376 -15.77 -2.08 19.86
C ILE A 376 -17.09 -2.25 19.11
N GLU A 377 -17.49 -3.50 18.82
CA GLU A 377 -18.73 -3.79 18.11
C GLU A 377 -19.97 -3.30 18.86
N LYS A 378 -20.06 -3.58 20.17
CA LYS A 378 -21.20 -3.16 20.98
C LYS A 378 -21.39 -1.64 20.93
N ASN A 379 -20.34 -0.88 21.24
CA ASN A 379 -20.41 0.59 21.30
C ASN A 379 -20.69 1.21 19.92
N LEU A 380 -20.13 0.64 18.86
CA LEU A 380 -20.38 1.10 17.49
C LEU A 380 -21.82 0.84 17.05
N ARG A 381 -22.35 -0.37 17.31
CA ARG A 381 -23.74 -0.70 16.95
C ARG A 381 -24.73 0.19 17.67
N GLU A 382 -24.49 0.48 18.96
CA GLU A 382 -25.32 1.42 19.73
C GLU A 382 -25.29 2.82 19.13
N THR A 383 -24.10 3.31 18.76
CA THR A 383 -23.94 4.64 18.12
C THR A 383 -24.58 4.68 16.73
N LEU A 384 -24.42 3.64 15.91
CA LEU A 384 -25.03 3.54 14.59
C LEU A 384 -26.56 3.46 14.68
N LEU A 385 -27.11 2.77 15.69
CA LEU A 385 -28.54 2.74 15.97
C LEU A 385 -29.06 4.14 16.35
N ASN A 386 -28.35 4.87 17.21
CA ASN A 386 -28.72 6.24 17.56
C ASN A 386 -28.68 7.15 16.31
N LEU A 387 -27.64 7.02 15.48
CA LEU A 387 -27.56 7.76 14.21
C LEU A 387 -28.76 7.46 13.31
N LEU A 388 -29.17 6.19 13.20
CA LEU A 388 -30.35 5.81 12.43
C LEU A 388 -31.64 6.46 12.97
N ILE A 389 -31.84 6.46 14.29
CA ILE A 389 -33.00 7.07 14.95
C ILE A 389 -33.08 8.58 14.66
N PHE A 390 -31.94 9.27 14.76
CA PHE A 390 -31.85 10.72 14.55
C PHE A 390 -31.49 11.12 13.11
N GLN A 391 -31.59 10.19 12.15
CA GLN A 391 -31.34 10.42 10.72
C GLN A 391 -29.93 10.96 10.39
N GLY A 392 -28.95 10.67 11.24
CA GLY A 392 -27.53 10.94 10.99
C GLY A 392 -26.95 9.96 9.97
N LYS A 393 -26.07 10.46 9.12
CA LYS A 393 -25.43 9.69 8.05
C LYS A 393 -23.94 9.54 8.27
N PHE A 394 -23.44 8.32 8.13
CA PHE A 394 -22.03 7.99 8.28
C PHE A 394 -21.19 8.52 7.11
N VAL A 395 -20.05 9.14 7.42
CA VAL A 395 -19.05 9.57 6.42
C VAL A 395 -17.78 8.75 6.52
N ARG A 396 -17.18 8.69 7.71
CA ARG A 396 -15.85 8.10 7.90
C ARG A 396 -15.61 7.66 9.34
N LEU A 397 -14.78 6.63 9.50
CA LEU A 397 -14.30 6.14 10.78
C LEU A 397 -12.77 6.19 10.83
N ASN A 398 -12.23 6.69 11.94
CA ASN A 398 -10.82 6.60 12.29
C ASN A 398 -10.67 5.94 13.67
N VAL A 399 -9.56 5.25 13.90
CA VAL A 399 -9.21 4.67 15.20
C VAL A 399 -7.86 5.22 15.63
N PHE A 400 -7.80 5.78 16.82
CA PHE A 400 -6.61 6.36 17.44
C PHE A 400 -6.25 5.61 18.74
N TYR A 401 -5.03 5.81 19.22
CA TYR A 401 -4.53 5.29 20.50
C TYR A 401 -3.89 6.37 21.35
#